data_AF-A0A933RC58-F1
#
_entry.id   AF-A0A933RC58-F1
#
_cell.length_a   1.000
_cell.length_b   1.000
_cell.length_c   1.000
_cell.angle_alpha   90.00
_cell.angle_beta   90.00
_cell.angle_gamma   90.00
#
_symmetry.space_group_name_H-M   'P 1'
#
loop_
_entity.id
_entity.type
_entity.pdbx_description
1 polymer ?
#
loop_
_entity_poly.entity_id
_entity_poly.type
_entity_poly.pdbx_seq_one_letter_code
_entity_poly.pdbx_strand_id
1 'polypeptide(L)'
;MGGAMAHDEHADEWHVEIVPWPTGQRHRTALARAGVPRLLLLGPDDEPPPDLGVDEDWLRTPVSQSDLRVRAERLSRSIAALGRDDPFIDRFRILHRGDVTIPLTRTEAVILGVL
;
A
#
# COMPACT_ATOMS: atom_id res chain seq x y z
N MET A 1 13.81 32.05 0.30
CA MET A 1 14.36 30.97 -0.54
C MET A 1 15.12 30.03 0.38
N GLY A 2 14.81 28.76 0.57
CA GLY A 2 13.70 27.91 0.13
C GLY A 2 13.38 26.98 1.31
N GLY A 3 12.09 26.76 1.56
CA GLY A 3 11.64 25.82 2.58
C GLY A 3 11.99 24.41 2.12
N ALA A 4 12.95 23.79 2.80
CA ALA A 4 13.16 22.36 2.72
C ALA A 4 11.87 21.71 3.24
N MET A 5 11.13 21.10 2.32
CA MET A 5 10.06 20.16 2.64
C MET A 5 10.66 19.14 3.61
N ALA A 6 10.13 19.10 4.83
CA ALA A 6 10.37 18.04 5.77
C ALA A 6 10.08 16.72 5.03
N HIS A 7 11.14 16.00 4.67
CA HIS A 7 11.05 14.55 4.49
C HIS A 7 10.62 14.07 5.87
N ASP A 8 9.34 13.70 5.99
CA ASP A 8 8.71 13.25 7.20
C ASP A 8 9.42 11.97 7.64
N GLU A 9 10.27 12.03 8.68
CA GLU A 9 11.07 10.92 9.21
C GLU A 9 10.22 9.71 9.66
N HIS A 10 8.89 9.83 9.63
CA HIS A 10 7.93 8.79 9.96
C HIS A 10 7.53 7.87 8.80
N ALA A 11 7.79 8.24 7.54
CA ALA A 11 7.46 7.40 6.38
C ALA A 11 8.19 6.05 6.42
N ASP A 12 9.38 6.00 7.02
CA ASP A 12 10.25 4.83 7.11
C ASP A 12 9.77 3.80 8.16
N GLU A 13 8.98 4.19 9.18
CA GLU A 13 8.52 3.27 10.23
C GLU A 13 7.39 2.34 9.74
N TRP A 14 6.55 2.81 8.81
CA TRP A 14 5.37 2.07 8.33
C TRP A 14 5.35 1.79 6.83
N HIS A 15 6.33 2.30 6.07
CA HIS A 15 6.37 2.22 4.61
C HIS A 15 5.09 2.80 3.96
N VAL A 16 4.57 3.89 4.52
CA VAL A 16 3.38 4.62 4.03
C VAL A 16 3.76 6.07 3.81
N GLU A 17 3.49 6.59 2.62
CA GLU A 17 3.76 7.99 2.27
C GLU A 17 2.57 8.89 2.59
N ILE A 18 2.83 10.05 3.20
CA ILE A 18 1.80 11.05 3.47
C ILE A 18 1.71 12.02 2.29
N VAL A 19 0.53 12.14 1.68
CA VAL A 19 0.35 12.95 0.47
C VAL A 19 -0.74 13.99 0.68
N PRO A 20 -0.46 15.30 0.53
CA PRO A 20 -1.50 16.31 0.56
C PRO A 20 -2.45 16.14 -0.63
N TRP A 21 -3.75 16.27 -0.39
CA TRP A 21 -4.80 16.20 -1.39
C TRP A 21 -5.53 17.54 -1.50
N PRO A 22 -5.93 18.00 -2.71
CA PRO A 22 -5.67 17.42 -4.04
C PRO A 22 -4.32 17.83 -4.64
N THR A 23 -3.57 18.70 -3.97
CA THR A 23 -2.33 19.31 -4.50
C THR A 23 -1.22 18.31 -4.80
N GLY A 24 -1.20 17.17 -4.12
CA GLY A 24 -0.26 16.07 -4.31
C GLY A 24 -0.65 15.03 -5.37
N GLN A 25 -1.68 15.26 -6.19
CA GLN A 25 -2.18 14.27 -7.19
C GLN A 25 -1.09 13.69 -8.10
N ARG A 26 -0.12 14.51 -8.53
CA ARG A 26 1.01 14.04 -9.35
C ARG A 26 1.91 13.09 -8.57
N HIS A 27 2.14 13.35 -7.30
CA HIS A 27 2.93 12.48 -6.42
C HIS A 27 2.18 11.20 -6.08
N ARG A 28 0.88 11.29 -5.75
CA ARG A 28 -0.04 10.13 -5.60
C ARG A 28 0.06 9.18 -6.79
N THR A 29 0.01 9.72 -8.02
CA THR A 29 0.13 8.92 -9.25
C THR A 29 1.49 8.24 -9.40
N ALA A 30 2.58 8.92 -9.00
CA ALA A 30 3.92 8.34 -9.07
C ALA A 30 4.10 7.20 -8.05
N LEU A 31 3.60 7.38 -6.82
CA LEU A 31 3.60 6.37 -5.78
C LEU A 31 2.75 5.14 -6.16
N ALA A 32 1.61 5.37 -6.81
CA ALA A 32 0.75 4.29 -7.30
C ALA A 32 1.49 3.37 -8.29
N ARG A 33 2.26 3.96 -9.20
CA ARG A 33 3.09 3.20 -10.15
C ARG A 33 4.24 2.46 -9.47
N ALA A 34 4.71 2.97 -8.34
CA ALA A 34 5.78 2.35 -7.55
C ALA A 34 5.25 1.31 -6.54
N GLY A 35 3.94 1.14 -6.41
CA GLY A 35 3.33 0.23 -5.42
C GLY A 35 3.53 0.68 -3.97
N VAL A 36 3.74 1.98 -3.74
CA VAL A 36 3.99 2.53 -2.40
C VAL A 36 2.65 2.94 -1.76
N PRO A 37 2.25 2.34 -0.62
CA PRO A 37 1.03 2.72 0.08
C PRO A 37 1.05 4.19 0.51
N ARG A 38 -0.12 4.82 0.57
CA ARG A 38 -0.22 6.27 0.79
C ARG A 38 -1.45 6.68 1.59
N LEU A 39 -1.23 7.63 2.51
CA LEU A 39 -2.27 8.25 3.32
C LEU A 39 -2.50 9.69 2.83
N LEU A 40 -3.70 9.95 2.33
CA LEU A 40 -4.05 11.23 1.73
C LEU A 40 -4.54 12.21 2.81
N LEU A 41 -3.95 13.41 2.86
CA LEU A 41 -4.34 14.47 3.77
C LEU A 41 -5.24 15.49 3.08
N LEU A 42 -6.50 15.54 3.49
CA LEU A 42 -7.50 16.47 2.97
C LEU A 42 -7.53 17.72 3.83
N GLY A 43 -7.65 18.89 3.19
CA GLY A 43 -8.09 20.10 3.85
C GLY A 43 -9.52 19.96 4.40
N PRO A 44 -9.95 20.89 5.28
CA PRO A 44 -11.28 20.83 5.90
C PRO A 44 -12.44 20.78 4.90
N ASP A 45 -12.27 21.45 3.76
CA ASP A 45 -13.30 21.59 2.73
C ASP A 45 -12.97 20.82 1.43
N ASP A 46 -11.86 20.08 1.40
CA ASP A 46 -11.50 19.30 0.21
C ASP A 46 -12.42 18.09 0.05
N GLU A 47 -12.86 17.86 -1.18
CA GLU A 47 -13.60 16.67 -1.54
C GLU A 47 -12.66 15.45 -1.49
N PRO A 48 -13.08 14.31 -0.91
CA PRO A 48 -12.31 13.07 -0.97
C PRO A 48 -12.00 12.64 -2.41
N PRO A 49 -10.89 11.92 -2.61
CA PRO A 49 -10.57 11.34 -3.90
C PRO A 49 -11.71 10.39 -4.34
N PRO A 50 -12.17 10.46 -5.60
CA PRO A 50 -13.29 9.65 -6.08
C PRO A 50 -12.94 8.16 -6.20
N ASP A 51 -11.65 7.82 -6.21
CA ASP A 51 -11.10 6.52 -6.55
C ASP A 51 -10.06 6.05 -5.53
N LEU A 52 -10.50 5.61 -4.33
CA LEU A 52 -9.57 5.15 -3.30
C LEU A 52 -9.09 3.71 -3.58
N GLY A 53 -7.78 3.55 -3.77
CA GLY A 53 -7.15 2.24 -3.93
C GLY A 53 -7.09 1.42 -2.64
N VAL A 54 -6.83 0.12 -2.75
CA VAL A 54 -6.63 -0.78 -1.60
C VAL A 54 -5.37 -0.43 -0.79
N ASP A 55 -4.42 0.24 -1.43
CA ASP A 55 -3.17 0.78 -0.87
C ASP A 55 -3.29 2.25 -0.45
N GLU A 56 -4.51 2.75 -0.33
CA GLU A 56 -4.79 4.12 0.07
C GLU A 56 -5.77 4.21 1.24
N ASP A 57 -5.59 5.25 2.05
CA ASP A 57 -6.57 5.73 3.02
C ASP A 57 -6.51 7.27 3.04
N TRP A 58 -7.44 7.93 3.72
CA TRP A 58 -7.43 9.38 3.83
C TRP A 58 -7.84 9.89 5.22
N LEU A 59 -7.33 11.07 5.57
CA LEU A 59 -7.66 11.80 6.80
C LEU A 59 -7.93 13.27 6.49
N ARG A 60 -8.86 13.87 7.24
CA ARG A 60 -9.18 15.29 7.15
C ARG A 60 -8.45 16.06 8.23
N THR A 61 -7.87 17.19 7.85
CA THR A 61 -7.22 18.11 8.79
C THR A 61 -8.26 18.94 9.56
N PRO A 62 -7.95 19.37 10.81
CA PRO A 62 -6.73 19.07 11.56
C PRO A 62 -6.69 17.61 12.05
N VAL A 63 -5.53 16.98 11.94
CA VAL A 63 -5.31 15.58 12.33
C VAL A 63 -4.16 15.50 13.33
N SER A 64 -4.30 14.63 14.33
CA SER A 64 -3.25 14.40 15.31
C SER A 64 -2.16 13.47 14.75
N GLN A 65 -0.94 13.59 15.25
CA GLN A 65 0.14 12.65 14.89
C GLN A 65 -0.20 11.20 15.29
N SER A 66 -0.95 11.02 16.38
CA SER A 66 -1.46 9.70 16.78
C SER A 66 -2.45 9.10 15.77
N ASP A 67 -3.34 9.91 15.21
CA ASP A 67 -4.28 9.43 14.19
C ASP A 67 -3.57 9.06 12.90
N LEU A 68 -2.55 9.85 12.51
CA LEU A 68 -1.68 9.53 11.37
C LEU A 68 -0.99 8.19 11.56
N ARG A 69 -0.37 7.98 12.73
CA ARG A 69 0.32 6.74 13.07
C ARG A 69 -0.63 5.54 13.01
N VAL A 70 -1.77 5.60 13.69
CA VAL A 70 -2.73 4.47 13.73
C VAL A 70 -3.22 4.11 12.33
N ARG A 71 -3.47 5.12 11.49
CA ARG A 71 -3.94 4.92 10.12
C ARG A 71 -2.85 4.37 9.20
N ALA A 72 -1.63 4.89 9.28
CA ALA A 72 -0.49 4.37 8.55
C ALA A 72 -0.18 2.91 8.92
N GLU A 73 -0.14 2.59 10.22
CA GLU A 73 0.07 1.21 10.68
C GLU A 73 -1.03 0.25 10.21
N ARG A 74 -2.30 0.70 10.21
CA ARG A 74 -3.41 -0.10 9.70
C ARG A 74 -3.27 -0.37 8.21
N LEU A 75 -2.99 0.67 7.41
CA LEU A 75 -2.83 0.55 5.96
C LEU A 75 -1.65 -0.38 5.62
N SER A 76 -0.52 -0.20 6.29
CA SER A 76 0.68 -1.05 6.15
C SER A 76 0.36 -2.52 6.44
N ARG A 77 -0.33 -2.82 7.57
CA ARG A 77 -0.76 -4.19 7.91
C ARG A 77 -1.73 -4.77 6.88
N SER A 78 -2.67 -3.97 6.39
CA SER A 78 -3.63 -4.41 5.38
C SER A 78 -2.94 -4.79 4.07
N ILE A 79 -1.97 -4.01 3.62
CA ILE A 79 -1.19 -4.32 2.41
C ILE A 79 -0.28 -5.52 2.60
N ALA A 80 0.40 -5.63 3.75
CA ALA A 80 1.20 -6.80 4.07
C ALA A 80 0.37 -8.09 4.09
N ALA A 81 -0.87 -8.03 4.57
CA ALA A 81 -1.80 -9.17 4.55
C ALA A 81 -2.22 -9.54 3.12
N LEU A 82 -2.54 -8.56 2.28
CA LEU A 82 -2.87 -8.80 0.87
C LEU A 82 -1.70 -9.41 0.09
N GLY A 83 -0.47 -8.96 0.35
CA GLY A 83 0.74 -9.53 -0.26
C GLY A 83 1.03 -10.97 0.18
N ARG A 84 0.63 -11.37 1.41
CA ARG A 84 0.71 -12.78 1.85
C ARG A 84 -0.29 -13.68 1.14
N ASP A 85 -1.41 -13.12 0.69
CA ASP A 85 -2.44 -13.85 -0.03
C ASP A 85 -2.16 -14.01 -1.53
N ASP A 86 -1.12 -13.35 -2.06
CA ASP A 86 -0.73 -13.49 -3.47
C ASP A 86 -0.09 -14.87 -3.70
N PRO A 87 -0.76 -15.77 -4.45
CA PRO A 87 -0.25 -17.10 -4.66
C PRO A 87 1.00 -17.06 -5.54
N PHE A 88 2.11 -17.62 -5.04
CA PHE A 88 3.31 -17.79 -5.86
C PHE A 88 3.74 -19.25 -5.91
N ILE A 89 4.40 -19.61 -7.01
CA ILE A 89 4.95 -20.95 -7.23
C ILE A 89 6.47 -20.84 -7.14
N ASP A 90 7.07 -21.63 -6.25
CA ASP A 90 8.51 -21.64 -6.08
C ASP A 90 9.22 -22.55 -7.11
N ARG A 91 10.56 -22.58 -7.04
CA ARG A 91 11.39 -23.42 -7.91
C ARG A 91 11.15 -24.93 -7.77
N PHE A 92 10.50 -25.37 -6.69
CA PHE A 92 10.16 -26.76 -6.43
C PHE A 92 8.73 -27.11 -6.86
N ARG A 93 8.02 -26.18 -7.54
CA ARG A 93 6.63 -26.32 -7.99
C ARG A 93 5.63 -26.48 -6.83
N ILE A 94 5.94 -25.83 -5.72
CA ILE A 94 5.05 -25.75 -4.59
C ILE A 94 4.31 -24.42 -4.68
N LEU A 95 2.98 -24.50 -4.62
CA LEU A 95 2.11 -23.33 -4.54
C LEU A 95 2.05 -22.88 -3.08
N HIS A 96 2.40 -21.62 -2.85
CA HIS A 96 2.33 -20.96 -1.55
C HIS A 96 1.22 -19.93 -1.59
N ARG A 97 0.35 -19.93 -0.58
CA ARG A 97 -0.66 -18.89 -0.37
C ARG A 97 -0.95 -18.74 1.12
N GLY A 98 -0.65 -17.58 1.69
CA GLY A 98 -0.71 -17.38 3.13
C GLY A 98 0.13 -18.44 3.86
N ASP A 99 -0.50 -19.17 4.78
CA ASP A 99 0.12 -20.26 5.54
C ASP A 99 -0.11 -21.65 4.90
N VAL A 100 -0.69 -21.70 3.70
CA VAL A 100 -0.97 -22.93 2.97
C VAL A 100 0.10 -23.18 1.91
N THR A 101 0.67 -24.37 1.96
CA THR A 101 1.71 -24.83 1.04
C THR A 101 1.29 -26.18 0.46
N ILE A 102 1.12 -26.24 -0.86
CA ILE A 102 0.63 -27.46 -1.54
C ILE A 102 1.59 -27.81 -2.70
N PRO A 103 2.10 -29.06 -2.76
CA PRO A 103 2.83 -29.52 -3.94
C PRO A 103 1.87 -29.66 -5.12
N LEU A 104 2.19 -29.06 -6.26
CA LEU A 104 1.38 -29.22 -7.46
C LEU A 104 1.64 -30.57 -8.11
N THR A 105 0.56 -31.27 -8.47
CA THR A 105 0.65 -32.39 -9.40
C THR A 105 1.08 -31.89 -10.79
N ARG A 106 1.58 -32.81 -11.64
CA ARG A 106 1.96 -32.46 -13.01
C ARG A 106 0.81 -31.81 -13.78
N THR A 107 -0.41 -32.32 -13.63
CA THR A 107 -1.59 -31.80 -14.34
C THR A 107 -1.93 -30.37 -13.89
N GLU A 108 -1.90 -30.08 -12.59
CA GLU A 108 -2.14 -28.73 -12.06
C GLU A 108 -1.07 -27.74 -12.53
N ALA A 109 0.20 -28.16 -12.55
CA ALA A 109 1.29 -27.34 -13.06
C ALA A 109 1.17 -27.02 -14.57
N VAL A 110 0.62 -27.95 -15.38
CA VAL A 110 0.31 -27.69 -16.80
C VAL A 110 -0.81 -26.66 -16.92
N ILE A 111 -1.89 -26.82 -16.16
CA ILE A 111 -3.05 -25.91 -16.19
C ILE A 111 -2.64 -24.47 -15.84
N LEU A 112 -1.74 -24.31 -14.88
CA LEU A 112 -1.23 -23.01 -14.43
C LEU A 112 -0.11 -22.44 -15.33
N GLY A 113 0.34 -23.17 -16.35
CA GLY A 113 1.37 -22.69 -17.30
C GLY A 113 2.77 -22.55 -16.69
N VAL A 114 3.11 -23.34 -15.67
CA VAL A 114 4.40 -23.29 -14.94
C VAL A 114 5.32 -24.48 -15.23
N LEU A 115 5.08 -25.16 -16.36
CA LEU A 115 5.88 -26.27 -16.88
C LEU A 115 6.57 -25.93 -18.20
#